data_AF-A0A9E3H5J9-F1
#
_entry.id   AF-A0A9E3H5J9-F1
#
_cell.length_a   1.000
_cell.length_b   1.000
_cell.length_c   1.000
_cell.angle_alpha   90.00
_cell.angle_beta   90.00
_cell.angle_gamma   90.00
#
_symmetry.space_group_name_H-M   'P 1'
#
loop_
_entity.id
_entity.type
_entity.pdbx_description
1 polymer ?
#
loop_
_entity_poly.entity_id
_entity_poly.type
_entity_poly.pdbx_seq_one_letter_code
_entity_poly.pdbx_strand_id
1 'polypeptide(L)'
;MKTLLKRSTVLLGLMTCAVAQFPLSASADSTAGLILSLKCPSEYTVNIWKRYRSGELLYRGTGLLGNLSLGKGTEENTGAAQVYKFKRGNYTYQVLGGKGNRQEQGTLQVSEKDRSIVSQTCRRE
;
A
#
# COMPACT_ATOMS: atom_id res chain seq x y z
N MET A 1 -65.85 -29.06 -28.47
CA MET A 1 -64.65 -29.23 -29.32
C MET A 1 -63.52 -28.36 -28.74
N LYS A 2 -62.34 -28.99 -28.56
CA LYS A 2 -60.98 -28.41 -28.42
C LYS A 2 -60.60 -27.79 -27.06
N THR A 3 -60.18 -28.72 -26.20
CA THR A 3 -59.20 -28.63 -25.11
C THR A 3 -57.94 -27.85 -25.48
N LEU A 4 -57.41 -27.03 -24.55
CA LEU A 4 -56.01 -26.62 -24.57
C LEU A 4 -55.47 -26.48 -23.14
N LEU A 5 -54.99 -27.61 -22.65
CA LEU A 5 -54.12 -27.78 -21.50
C LEU A 5 -52.78 -27.08 -21.81
N LYS A 6 -52.34 -26.12 -20.99
CA LYS A 6 -50.97 -25.60 -21.07
C LYS A 6 -50.32 -25.50 -19.69
N ARG A 7 -49.49 -26.52 -19.46
CA ARG A 7 -48.14 -26.49 -18.87
C ARG A 7 -47.95 -25.69 -17.58
N SER A 8 -47.87 -26.45 -16.50
CA SER A 8 -47.05 -26.19 -15.33
C SER A 8 -45.62 -25.83 -15.75
N THR A 9 -45.04 -24.76 -15.20
CA THR A 9 -43.59 -24.67 -15.00
C THR A 9 -43.31 -23.92 -13.70
N VAL A 10 -42.56 -24.62 -12.88
CA VAL A 10 -42.09 -24.38 -11.51
C VAL A 10 -40.98 -23.30 -11.47
N LEU A 11 -40.96 -22.55 -10.36
CA LEU A 11 -39.88 -21.79 -9.69
C LEU A 11 -38.67 -21.26 -10.48
N LEU A 12 -38.30 -20.00 -10.20
CA LEU A 12 -36.97 -19.52 -9.74
C LEU A 12 -37.12 -17.98 -9.57
N GLY A 13 -37.00 -17.34 -8.41
CA GLY A 13 -36.17 -17.64 -7.26
C GLY A 13 -34.81 -16.94 -7.40
N LEU A 14 -34.78 -15.61 -7.46
CA LEU A 14 -33.54 -14.82 -7.42
C LEU A 14 -33.78 -13.51 -6.66
N MET A 15 -33.72 -13.60 -5.33
CA MET A 15 -33.35 -12.49 -4.46
C MET A 15 -31.94 -12.08 -4.85
N THR A 16 -31.77 -11.00 -5.60
CA THR A 16 -30.48 -10.38 -5.80
C THR A 16 -30.09 -9.68 -4.51
N CYS A 17 -29.39 -10.41 -3.63
CA CYS A 17 -28.60 -9.80 -2.58
C CYS A 17 -27.54 -8.93 -3.26
N ALA A 18 -27.86 -7.64 -3.43
CA ALA A 18 -26.86 -6.62 -3.72
C ALA A 18 -25.97 -6.51 -2.48
N VAL A 19 -24.96 -7.37 -2.40
CA VAL A 19 -23.88 -7.23 -1.44
C VAL A 19 -23.08 -6.03 -1.92
N ALA A 20 -23.49 -4.84 -1.48
CA ALA A 20 -22.64 -3.66 -1.53
C ALA A 20 -21.43 -3.98 -0.66
N GLN A 21 -20.38 -4.50 -1.30
CA GLN A 21 -19.06 -4.61 -0.69
C GLN A 21 -18.55 -3.18 -0.55
N PHE A 22 -18.94 -2.51 0.53
CA PHE A 22 -18.22 -1.33 0.97
C PHE A 22 -16.77 -1.77 1.21
N PRO A 23 -15.78 -1.25 0.48
CA PRO A 23 -14.40 -1.45 0.87
C PRO A 23 -14.27 -0.77 2.23
N LEU A 24 -14.22 -1.57 3.30
CA LEU A 24 -13.93 -1.08 4.65
C LEU A 24 -12.66 -0.27 4.54
N SER A 25 -12.77 1.04 4.79
CA SER A 25 -11.63 1.93 4.87
C SER A 25 -10.64 1.31 5.86
N ALA A 26 -9.39 1.17 5.41
CA ALA A 26 -8.32 0.61 6.21
C ALA A 26 -8.39 1.19 7.63
N SER A 27 -8.49 0.29 8.62
CA SER A 27 -8.45 0.65 10.04
C SER A 27 -7.39 1.70 10.26
N ALA A 28 -7.82 2.90 10.67
CA ALA A 28 -6.92 3.94 11.11
C ALA A 28 -6.18 3.38 12.32
N ASP A 29 -4.95 2.93 12.11
CA ASP A 29 -4.07 2.45 13.16
C ASP A 29 -3.73 3.65 14.04
N SER A 30 -4.60 3.90 15.03
CA SER A 30 -4.53 5.01 15.98
C SER A 30 -3.22 5.05 16.79
N THR A 31 -2.35 4.04 16.63
CA THR A 31 -1.07 3.94 17.30
C THR A 31 0.09 4.56 16.51
N ALA A 32 -0.12 4.94 15.24
CA ALA A 32 0.93 5.51 14.39
C ALA A 32 0.42 6.60 13.43
N GLY A 33 1.26 7.60 13.18
CA GLY A 33 0.99 8.66 12.19
C GLY A 33 1.70 8.41 10.87
N LEU A 34 1.02 8.68 9.75
CA LEU A 34 1.62 8.65 8.41
C LEU A 34 2.55 9.85 8.24
N ILE A 35 3.79 9.61 7.85
CA ILE A 35 4.79 10.67 7.59
C ILE A 35 4.99 10.90 6.08
N LEU A 36 4.94 9.82 5.30
CA LEU A 36 5.20 9.85 3.87
C LEU A 36 4.33 8.80 3.19
N SER A 37 3.53 9.22 2.20
CA SER A 37 2.98 8.32 1.18
C SER A 37 3.64 8.62 -0.14
N LEU A 38 4.07 7.57 -0.84
CA LEU A 38 4.59 7.64 -2.20
C LEU A 38 3.84 6.64 -3.07
N LYS A 39 3.38 7.11 -4.24
CA LYS A 39 2.90 6.28 -5.33
C LYS A 39 4.01 6.06 -6.35
N CYS A 40 4.44 4.82 -6.46
CA CYS A 40 5.46 4.36 -7.40
C CYS A 40 4.79 3.79 -8.67
N PRO A 41 5.56 3.55 -9.75
CA PRO A 41 5.06 2.87 -10.94
C PRO A 41 4.34 1.55 -10.62
N SER A 42 3.46 1.13 -11.53
CA SER A 42 2.64 -0.08 -11.37
C SER A 42 1.67 -0.02 -10.18
N GLU A 43 1.22 1.18 -9.81
CA GLU A 43 0.29 1.43 -8.70
C GLU A 43 0.81 0.91 -7.34
N TYR A 44 2.13 0.75 -7.20
CA TYR A 44 2.72 0.35 -5.92
C TYR A 44 2.79 1.54 -4.98
N THR A 45 2.10 1.46 -3.85
CA THR A 45 2.05 2.52 -2.83
C THR A 45 2.97 2.16 -1.67
N VAL A 46 3.79 3.11 -1.25
CA VAL A 46 4.70 2.98 -0.11
C VAL A 46 4.36 4.02 0.94
N ASN A 47 4.05 3.55 2.14
CA ASN A 47 3.74 4.39 3.27
C ASN A 47 4.78 4.21 4.39
N ILE A 48 5.28 5.33 4.90
CA ILE A 48 6.12 5.39 6.09
C ILE A 48 5.29 5.94 7.24
N TRP A 49 5.17 5.15 8.30
CA TRP A 49 4.46 5.50 9.52
C TRP A 49 5.43 5.61 10.69
N LYS A 50 5.07 6.39 11.70
CA LYS A 50 5.79 6.47 12.97
C LYS A 50 4.85 6.27 14.14
N ARG A 51 5.17 5.29 14.98
CA ARG A 51 4.39 5.03 16.20
C ARG A 51 4.50 6.20 17.15
N TYR A 52 3.38 6.66 17.68
CA TYR A 52 3.36 7.84 18.56
C TYR A 52 4.12 7.61 19.87
N ARG A 53 4.04 6.40 20.45
CA ARG A 53 4.66 6.10 21.75
C ARG A 53 6.14 5.76 21.67
N SER A 54 6.53 4.91 20.72
CA SER A 54 7.92 4.43 20.62
C SER A 54 8.78 5.23 19.63
N GLY A 55 8.16 6.04 18.78
CA GLY A 55 8.85 6.66 17.64
C GLY A 55 9.31 5.65 16.58
N GLU A 56 8.91 4.37 16.70
CA GLU A 56 9.30 3.32 15.76
C GLU A 56 8.76 3.64 14.37
N LEU A 57 9.64 3.55 13.37
CA LEU A 57 9.28 3.68 11.97
C LEU A 57 8.77 2.34 11.42
N LEU A 58 7.67 2.41 10.68
CA LEU A 58 7.04 1.29 10.01
C LEU A 58 6.98 1.57 8.51
N TYR A 59 7.23 0.55 7.71
CA TYR A 59 7.06 0.54 6.27
C TYR A 59 5.81 -0.28 5.93
N ARG A 60 4.94 0.26 5.06
CA ARG A 60 3.81 -0.46 4.49
C ARG A 60 3.79 -0.27 2.98
N GLY A 61 4.11 -1.31 2.24
CA GLY A 61 4.04 -1.35 0.78
C GLY A 61 2.83 -2.15 0.32
N THR A 62 2.09 -1.63 -0.65
CA THR A 62 0.88 -2.26 -1.21
C THR A 62 0.91 -2.18 -2.72
N GLY A 63 0.69 -3.31 -3.39
CA GLY A 63 0.47 -3.33 -4.84
C GLY A 63 -0.01 -4.69 -5.33
N LEU A 64 -0.02 -4.87 -6.64
CA LEU A 64 -0.59 -6.04 -7.32
C LEU A 64 0.03 -7.38 -6.90
N LEU A 65 1.32 -7.37 -6.53
CA LEU A 65 2.06 -8.57 -6.12
C LEU A 65 1.94 -8.86 -4.61
N GLY A 66 1.15 -8.06 -3.88
CA GLY A 66 0.87 -8.24 -2.47
C GLY A 66 1.37 -7.09 -1.59
N ASN A 67 1.24 -7.31 -0.28
CA ASN A 67 1.54 -6.32 0.75
C ASN A 67 2.82 -6.68 1.51
N LEU A 68 3.58 -5.66 1.90
CA LEU A 68 4.79 -5.79 2.71
C LEU A 68 4.72 -4.85 3.90
N SER A 69 4.84 -5.39 5.11
CA SER A 69 4.93 -4.59 6.34
C SER A 69 6.25 -4.87 7.04
N LEU A 70 7.03 -3.81 7.32
CA LEU A 70 8.28 -3.89 8.07
C LEU A 70 8.25 -2.91 9.24
N GLY A 71 8.92 -3.27 10.33
CA GLY A 71 9.14 -2.38 11.48
C GLY A 71 10.62 -2.04 11.66
N LYS A 72 10.93 -1.40 12.78
CA LYS A 72 12.31 -1.06 13.19
C LYS A 72 13.11 -0.29 12.12
N GLY A 73 12.45 0.59 11.38
CA GLY A 73 13.12 1.45 10.42
C GLY A 73 14.01 2.50 11.10
N THR A 74 14.94 3.06 10.33
CA THR A 74 15.74 4.22 10.71
C THR A 74 15.46 5.40 9.78
N GLU A 75 15.65 6.61 10.28
CA GLU A 75 15.55 7.85 9.49
C GLU A 75 16.86 8.64 9.52
N GLU A 76 17.20 9.25 8.39
CA GLU A 76 18.42 10.04 8.20
C GLU A 76 18.10 11.27 7.34
N ASN A 77 18.52 12.45 7.79
CA ASN A 77 18.34 13.70 7.04
C ASN A 77 19.67 14.08 6.38
N THR A 78 19.71 14.02 5.04
CA THR A 78 20.94 14.29 4.27
C THR A 78 21.08 15.77 3.86
N GLY A 79 20.23 16.65 4.40
CA GLY A 79 20.09 18.03 3.94
C GLY A 79 19.24 18.15 2.67
N ALA A 80 19.48 17.28 1.68
CA ALA A 80 18.78 17.24 0.39
C ALA A 80 17.48 16.41 0.41
N ALA A 81 17.39 15.38 1.27
CA ALA A 81 16.23 14.51 1.39
C ALA A 81 16.11 13.93 2.79
N GLN A 82 14.89 13.47 3.12
CA GLN A 82 14.67 12.59 4.26
C GLN A 82 14.73 11.15 3.77
N VAL A 83 15.60 10.34 4.36
CA VAL A 83 15.83 8.96 3.96
C VAL A 83 15.34 8.03 5.06
N TYR A 84 14.52 7.05 4.69
CA TYR A 84 14.01 6.01 5.58
C TYR A 84 14.57 4.66 5.14
N LYS A 85 15.12 3.87 6.06
CA LYS A 85 15.73 2.56 5.76
C LYS A 85 15.11 1.46 6.60
N PHE A 86 14.79 0.33 5.98
CA PHE A 86 14.21 -0.86 6.60
C PHE A 86 14.94 -2.11 6.12
N LYS A 87 14.99 -3.15 6.96
CA LYS A 87 15.68 -4.41 6.63
C LYS A 87 14.76 -5.61 6.79
N ARG A 88 14.90 -6.57 5.88
CA ARG A 88 14.28 -7.91 5.97
C ARG A 88 15.26 -8.95 5.42
N GLY A 89 15.91 -9.70 6.29
CA GLY A 89 16.96 -10.64 5.88
C GLY A 89 18.06 -9.92 5.11
N ASN A 90 18.35 -10.39 3.89
CA ASN A 90 19.37 -9.79 3.01
C ASN A 90 18.88 -8.56 2.23
N TYR A 91 17.61 -8.18 2.36
CA TYR A 91 17.02 -7.06 1.64
C TYR A 91 17.02 -5.79 2.50
N THR A 92 17.40 -4.69 1.87
CA THR A 92 17.27 -3.33 2.41
C THR A 92 16.31 -2.54 1.54
N TYR A 93 15.33 -1.91 2.18
CA TYR A 93 14.34 -1.04 1.55
C TYR A 93 14.65 0.38 1.98
N GLN A 94 14.98 1.23 1.02
CA GLN A 94 15.29 2.64 1.25
C GLN A 94 14.27 3.51 0.53
N VAL A 95 13.67 4.44 1.26
CA VAL A 95 12.68 5.37 0.75
C VAL A 95 13.19 6.78 0.95
N LEU A 96 13.32 7.53 -0.14
CA LEU A 96 13.71 8.93 -0.11
C LEU A 96 12.45 9.78 -0.28
N GLY A 97 12.10 10.54 0.75
CA GLY A 97 11.14 11.64 0.65
C GLY A 97 11.89 12.90 0.21
N GLY A 98 11.56 13.43 -0.98
CA GLY A 98 12.18 14.65 -1.49
C GLY A 98 11.96 15.85 -0.56
N LYS A 99 12.86 16.84 -0.65
CA LYS A 99 12.83 18.09 0.13
C LYS A 99 12.96 19.31 -0.80
N GLY A 100 12.48 20.47 -0.35
CA GLY A 100 12.47 21.72 -1.12
C GLY A 100 11.68 21.57 -2.42
N ASN A 101 12.27 21.97 -3.54
CA ASN A 101 11.63 21.99 -4.87
C ASN A 101 11.29 20.59 -5.42
N ARG A 102 11.70 19.52 -4.73
CA ARG A 102 11.41 18.12 -5.08
C ARG A 102 10.50 17.43 -4.05
N GLN A 103 9.77 18.18 -3.22
CA GLN A 103 8.86 17.60 -2.22
C GLN A 103 7.79 16.69 -2.81
N GLU A 104 7.40 16.90 -4.06
CA GLU A 104 6.41 16.07 -4.77
C GLU A 104 7.00 14.75 -5.31
N GLN A 105 8.32 14.56 -5.22
CA GLN A 105 9.01 13.39 -5.76
C GLN A 105 9.71 12.62 -4.65
N GLY A 106 9.79 11.31 -4.84
CA GLY A 106 10.55 10.43 -3.98
C GLY A 106 11.18 9.29 -4.76
N THR A 107 11.93 8.45 -4.07
CA THR A 107 12.54 7.27 -4.68
C THR A 107 12.36 6.09 -3.75
N LEU A 108 11.91 4.96 -4.30
CA LEU A 108 11.99 3.66 -3.66
C LEU A 108 13.19 2.93 -4.23
N GLN A 109 14.09 2.51 -3.36
CA GLN A 109 15.21 1.65 -3.70
C GLN A 109 15.13 0.37 -2.87
N VAL A 110 15.32 -0.77 -3.52
CA VAL A 110 15.45 -2.07 -2.86
C VAL A 110 16.77 -2.67 -3.27
N SER A 111 17.55 -3.08 -2.28
CA SER A 111 18.86 -3.70 -2.47
C SER A 111 18.89 -5.07 -1.82
N GLU A 112 19.57 -6.03 -2.44
CA GLU A 112 19.86 -7.35 -1.90
C GLU A 112 21.38 -7.49 -1.72
N LYS A 113 21.85 -7.79 -0.50
CA LYS A 113 23.29 -7.86 -0.20
C LYS A 113 24.06 -6.64 -0.77
N ASP A 114 23.52 -5.45 -0.51
CA ASP A 114 24.03 -4.15 -0.95
C ASP A 114 24.01 -3.88 -2.48
N ARG A 115 23.52 -4.82 -3.29
CA ARG A 115 23.28 -4.61 -4.72
C ARG A 115 21.86 -4.10 -4.94
N SER A 116 21.73 -2.92 -5.54
CA SER A 116 20.43 -2.37 -5.94
C SER A 116 19.77 -3.29 -6.98
N ILE A 117 18.57 -3.80 -6.67
CA ILE A 117 17.76 -4.63 -7.56
C ILE A 117 16.54 -3.89 -8.09
N VAL A 118 16.06 -2.89 -7.35
CA VAL A 118 14.96 -2.00 -7.77
C VAL A 118 15.35 -0.57 -7.43
N SER A 119 15.15 0.35 -8.36
CA SER A 119 15.21 1.78 -8.12
C SER A 119 14.14 2.45 -8.96
N GLN A 120 13.17 3.08 -8.31
CA GLN A 120 12.02 3.68 -8.96
C GLN A 120 11.77 5.08 -8.41
N THR A 121 11.57 6.03 -9.33
CA THR A 121 11.06 7.34 -8.97
C THR A 121 9.57 7.23 -8.70
N CYS A 122 9.16 7.74 -7.55
CA CYS A 122 7.78 7.75 -7.08
C CYS A 122 7.31 9.20 -6.94
N ARG A 123 6.00 9.40 -6.85
CA ARG A 123 5.37 10.70 -6.60
C ARG A 123 4.76 10.70 -5.21
N ARG A 124 4.77 11.84 -4.55
CA ARG A 124 4.08 12.01 -3.28
C ARG A 124 2.57 12.01 -3.50
N GLU A 125 1.84 11.34 -2.61
CA GLU A 125 0.38 11.43 -2.52
C GLU A 125 -0.05 12.47 -1.49
#